data_AF-A0AAD6UX41-F1
#
_entry.id   AF-A0AAD6UX41-F1
#
_cell.length_a   1.000
_cell.length_b   1.000
_cell.length_c   1.000
_cell.angle_alpha   90.00
_cell.angle_beta   90.00
_cell.angle_gamma   90.00
#
_symmetry.space_group_name_H-M   'P 1'
#
loop_
_entity.id
_entity.type
_entity.pdbx_description
1 polymer ?
#
loop_
_entity_poly.entity_id
_entity_poly.type
_entity_poly.pdbx_seq_one_letter_code
_entity_poly.pdbx_strand_id
1 'polypeptide(L)'
;MACTLLRQRSRARLYGSLRAHTSCVSLSCPSSRRHFLSLFRKAPQQKAEPVPLLTEDNLFHLFSKSPFPMLRARGNAIKQLAPCPVCTSSHDQGHPNAHHEPQNVQFECPDCGWPTHCSEEHWKEDKEHEKYCTRLREANEDEHDLRSGRRMVEFELPGPQGYEEAISFANWDLFWYTRGFMSMDTERARRHASKLLTYPITIGGALHQFSPLTLNNQRLTPEGSRSLAAIRSTLHVPLGAPETAEAQVGKPQVRIFILGARAESSLPVHVWEQLCLLFPAAQLHIFFIGPQVSLPKPENPAAQKHFQPSAPASDAAPQTAEPPPSANLEVTVPAKISPIAELQNRSEYLPNVFKPPAPVAIDRQKYTRNSISRYGAPSYTTPYTKELTVTGLRTNYIDVHHHFSETLDPYSDAFFFFSPGFGFPSEHSFAEDGQTPLLQIASPTEWGPVLPLLLESKCPIFVTGFSPTDVERDVRSLSEAPDVAGQFEWVITPGPNSFGSEKWEIADFDPRVMIKANWGIWAIRGRSKDIQERSMLDGLYCYTGSVRCQTQHR
;
A
#
# COMPACT_ATOMS: atom_id res chain seq x y z
N MET A 1 -37.27 -57.87 5.60
CA MET A 1 -37.29 -59.16 4.89
C MET A 1 -36.82 -58.90 3.46
N ALA A 2 -35.51 -58.84 3.25
CA ALA A 2 -34.63 -59.97 2.92
C ALA A 2 -34.96 -60.57 1.54
N CYS A 3 -34.23 -60.13 0.52
CA CYS A 3 -34.05 -60.91 -0.71
C CYS A 3 -32.54 -60.98 -0.98
N THR A 4 -31.97 -62.13 -0.66
CA THR A 4 -30.55 -62.47 -0.77
C THR A 4 -30.40 -63.63 -1.76
N LEU A 5 -29.58 -63.40 -2.79
CA LEU A 5 -28.52 -64.24 -3.36
C LEU A 5 -28.78 -65.71 -3.75
N LEU A 6 -28.41 -66.04 -5.01
CA LEU A 6 -27.61 -67.20 -5.46
C LEU A 6 -27.31 -66.99 -6.96
N ARG A 7 -26.11 -66.58 -7.42
CA ARG A 7 -24.81 -67.28 -7.50
C ARG A 7 -24.82 -68.53 -8.40
N GLN A 8 -24.42 -68.38 -9.66
CA GLN A 8 -23.77 -69.46 -10.41
C GLN A 8 -22.48 -68.96 -11.07
N ARG A 9 -21.45 -69.80 -10.90
CA ARG A 9 -20.06 -69.64 -11.33
C ARG A 9 -19.91 -70.01 -12.80
N SER A 10 -18.95 -69.39 -13.50
CA SER A 10 -18.20 -70.04 -14.57
C SER A 10 -16.77 -69.52 -14.60
N ARG A 11 -15.83 -70.45 -14.72
CA ARG A 11 -14.38 -70.29 -14.52
C ARG A 11 -13.68 -69.71 -15.76
N ALA A 12 -12.54 -69.10 -15.46
CA ALA A 12 -11.55 -68.51 -16.35
C ALA A 12 -11.07 -69.39 -17.52
N ARG A 13 -10.63 -68.73 -18.60
CA ARG A 13 -9.38 -69.06 -19.32
C ARG A 13 -8.75 -67.79 -19.90
N LEU A 14 -7.47 -67.65 -19.59
CA LEU A 14 -6.50 -66.67 -20.08
C LEU A 14 -6.15 -66.90 -21.56
N TYR A 15 -5.71 -65.82 -22.20
CA TYR A 15 -4.80 -65.62 -23.35
C TYR A 15 -5.39 -64.45 -24.18
N GLY A 16 -4.68 -63.43 -24.65
CA GLY A 16 -3.26 -63.17 -24.73
C GLY A 16 -3.03 -61.68 -25.01
N SER A 17 -1.82 -61.25 -24.69
CA SER A 17 -1.29 -59.89 -24.74
C SER A 17 -1.31 -59.28 -26.15
N LEU A 18 -1.87 -58.07 -26.28
CA LEU A 18 -1.49 -57.09 -27.30
C LEU A 18 -1.37 -55.71 -26.64
N ARG A 19 -0.11 -55.24 -26.59
CA ARG A 19 0.34 -53.96 -26.03
C ARG A 19 -0.24 -52.79 -26.83
N ALA A 20 -0.98 -51.90 -26.15
CA ALA A 20 -1.16 -50.53 -26.60
C ALA A 20 -0.02 -49.67 -25.99
N HIS A 21 0.63 -48.87 -26.83
CA HIS A 21 1.73 -47.98 -26.46
C HIS A 21 1.25 -46.90 -25.48
N THR A 22 1.58 -47.06 -24.21
CA THR A 22 1.62 -45.98 -23.23
C THR A 22 2.99 -45.31 -23.30
N SER A 23 3.02 -44.06 -23.76
CA SER A 23 4.18 -43.18 -23.63
C SER A 23 4.27 -42.73 -22.17
N CYS A 24 4.87 -43.56 -21.31
CA CYS A 24 5.28 -43.14 -19.98
C CYS A 24 6.41 -42.13 -20.12
N VAL A 25 6.11 -40.84 -19.95
CA VAL A 25 7.13 -39.84 -19.63
C VAL A 25 7.51 -40.08 -18.17
N SER A 26 8.59 -40.83 -17.97
CA SER A 26 9.22 -41.01 -16.67
C SER A 26 9.67 -39.65 -16.14
N LEU A 27 9.23 -39.31 -14.93
CA LEU A 27 9.82 -38.27 -14.10
C LEU A 27 11.32 -38.56 -13.95
N SER A 28 12.14 -37.81 -14.69
CA SER A 28 13.57 -37.75 -14.45
C SER A 28 13.78 -36.98 -13.14
N CYS A 29 13.98 -37.72 -12.05
CA CYS A 29 14.70 -37.22 -10.90
C CYS A 29 16.03 -36.62 -11.40
N PRO A 30 16.47 -35.41 -10.99
CA PRO A 30 17.74 -34.88 -11.42
C PRO A 30 18.84 -35.75 -10.79
N SER A 31 19.25 -36.78 -11.53
CA SER A 31 20.48 -37.49 -11.29
C SER A 31 21.59 -36.44 -11.34
N SER A 32 22.11 -36.10 -10.16
CA SER A 32 23.34 -35.35 -10.00
C SER A 32 24.43 -36.13 -10.73
N ARG A 33 24.68 -35.80 -12.00
CA ARG A 33 25.88 -36.21 -12.71
C ARG A 33 27.03 -35.54 -11.99
N ARG A 34 27.65 -36.27 -11.05
CA ARG A 34 28.90 -35.90 -10.42
C ARG A 34 29.96 -35.85 -11.52
N HIS A 35 30.23 -34.65 -12.03
CA HIS A 35 31.40 -34.41 -12.85
C HIS A 35 32.63 -34.63 -11.96
N PHE A 36 33.43 -35.65 -12.27
CA PHE A 36 34.66 -36.05 -11.54
C PHE A 36 35.76 -34.97 -11.47
N LEU A 37 35.49 -33.74 -11.91
CA LEU A 37 36.38 -32.58 -11.84
C LEU A 37 35.87 -31.47 -10.90
N SER A 38 34.85 -31.70 -10.07
CA SER A 38 34.36 -30.69 -9.11
C SER A 38 35.07 -30.69 -7.75
N LEU A 39 36.18 -31.43 -7.59
CA LEU A 39 36.92 -31.55 -6.32
C LEU A 39 37.64 -30.26 -5.86
N PHE A 40 37.63 -29.19 -6.68
CA PHE A 40 38.22 -27.88 -6.34
C PHE A 40 37.21 -26.73 -6.36
N ARG A 41 35.90 -26.98 -6.29
CA ARG A 41 34.94 -25.90 -6.00
C ARG A 41 34.96 -25.63 -4.50
N LYS A 42 35.61 -24.53 -4.12
CA LYS A 42 35.43 -23.89 -2.80
C LYS A 42 33.93 -23.80 -2.53
N ALA A 43 33.49 -24.29 -1.37
CA ALA A 43 32.14 -24.02 -0.88
C ALA A 43 31.89 -22.51 -0.96
N PRO A 44 30.69 -22.05 -1.36
CA PRO A 44 30.38 -20.63 -1.35
C PRO A 44 30.61 -20.13 0.08
N GLN A 45 31.60 -19.26 0.26
CA GLN A 45 31.84 -18.61 1.54
C GLN A 45 30.55 -17.88 1.89
N GLN A 46 29.89 -18.28 2.99
CA GLN A 46 28.84 -17.48 3.60
C GLN A 46 29.43 -16.09 3.81
N LYS A 47 28.80 -15.07 3.21
CA LYS A 47 29.22 -13.68 3.42
C LYS A 47 29.18 -13.42 4.92
N ALA A 48 30.29 -12.99 5.49
CA ALA A 48 30.35 -12.60 6.89
C ALA A 48 29.27 -11.55 7.17
N GLU A 49 28.57 -11.69 8.29
CA GLU A 49 27.51 -10.75 8.68
C GLU A 49 28.11 -9.33 8.82
N PRO A 50 27.39 -8.30 8.35
CA PRO A 50 27.88 -6.94 8.46
C PRO A 50 28.00 -6.57 9.94
N VAL A 51 29.16 -6.04 10.32
CA VAL A 51 29.35 -5.48 11.66
C VAL A 51 28.44 -4.24 11.76
N PRO A 52 27.49 -4.21 12.71
CA PRO A 52 26.56 -3.10 12.83
C PRO A 52 27.30 -1.84 13.32
N LEU A 53 26.89 -0.67 12.82
CA LEU A 53 27.41 0.64 13.22
C LEU A 53 26.93 1.04 14.62
N LEU A 54 25.72 0.61 14.97
CA LEU A 54 25.11 0.80 16.28
C LEU A 54 24.69 -0.56 16.84
N THR A 55 24.94 -0.78 18.12
CA THR A 55 24.44 -1.94 18.86
C THR A 55 23.01 -1.69 19.34
N GLU A 56 22.27 -2.75 19.66
CA GLU A 56 20.86 -2.66 20.10
C GLU A 56 20.68 -1.81 21.36
N ASP A 57 21.68 -1.81 22.26
CA ASP A 57 21.68 -1.02 23.49
C ASP A 57 21.94 0.49 23.26
N ASN A 58 22.42 0.89 22.08
CA ASN A 58 22.86 2.26 21.79
C ASN A 58 22.16 2.86 20.55
N LEU A 59 20.84 2.72 20.50
CA LEU A 59 20.02 3.23 19.39
C LEU A 59 19.47 4.63 19.64
N PHE A 60 19.40 5.06 20.89
CA PHE A 60 18.86 6.36 21.25
C PHE A 60 19.93 7.46 21.11
N HIS A 61 19.68 8.42 20.23
CA HIS A 61 20.52 9.61 20.08
C HIS A 61 19.66 10.87 19.92
N LEU A 62 20.10 11.98 20.50
CA LEU A 62 19.58 13.31 20.18
C LEU A 62 19.79 13.58 18.68
N PHE A 63 18.81 14.19 18.01
CA PHE A 63 18.88 14.41 16.56
C PHE A 63 20.13 15.20 16.15
N SER A 64 20.58 16.19 16.94
CA SER A 64 21.83 16.91 16.66
C SER A 64 23.09 16.06 16.80
N LYS A 65 23.08 15.06 17.70
CA LYS A 65 24.24 14.20 18.02
C LYS A 65 24.21 12.87 17.29
N SER A 66 23.15 12.58 16.53
CA SER A 66 23.00 11.34 15.78
C SER A 66 24.22 11.10 14.88
N PRO A 67 24.72 9.86 14.76
CA PRO A 67 25.81 9.54 13.83
C PRO A 67 25.38 9.73 12.36
N PHE A 68 24.08 9.65 12.07
CA PHE A 68 23.56 9.67 10.70
C PHE A 68 23.26 11.09 10.20
N PRO A 69 23.86 11.54 9.08
CA PRO A 69 23.62 12.88 8.52
C PRO A 69 22.16 13.16 8.20
N MET A 70 21.41 12.16 7.71
CA MET A 70 19.99 12.30 7.37
C MET A 70 19.12 12.65 8.58
N LEU A 71 19.42 12.09 9.76
CA LEU A 71 18.64 12.37 10.98
C LEU A 71 18.97 13.75 11.55
N ARG A 72 20.24 14.18 11.46
CA ARG A 72 20.63 15.57 11.76
C ARG A 72 19.91 16.56 10.84
N ALA A 73 19.88 16.27 9.54
CA ALA A 73 19.18 17.08 8.55
C ALA A 73 17.66 17.13 8.82
N ARG A 74 17.04 16.01 9.20
CA ARG A 74 15.65 15.97 9.66
C ARG A 74 15.42 16.84 10.88
N GLY A 75 16.28 16.76 11.90
CA GLY A 75 16.19 17.63 13.07
C GLY A 75 16.27 19.11 12.72
N ASN A 76 17.15 19.49 11.81
CA ASN A 76 17.25 20.87 11.32
C ASN A 76 15.99 21.30 10.56
N ALA A 77 15.40 20.43 9.75
CA ALA A 77 14.15 20.71 9.06
C ALA A 77 12.99 20.93 10.05
N ILE A 78 12.89 20.10 11.09
CA ILE A 78 11.85 20.26 12.12
C ILE A 78 12.03 21.59 12.86
N LYS A 79 13.27 21.97 13.21
CA LYS A 79 13.58 23.28 13.83
C LYS A 79 13.20 24.48 12.96
N GLN A 80 13.10 24.29 11.63
CA GLN A 80 12.69 25.34 10.70
C GLN A 80 11.18 25.38 10.48
N LEU A 81 10.48 24.26 10.61
CA LEU A 81 9.07 24.12 10.26
C LEU A 81 8.12 24.12 11.46
N ALA A 82 8.53 23.50 12.57
CA ALA A 82 7.62 23.22 13.67
C ALA A 82 7.58 24.37 14.69
N PRO A 83 6.39 24.95 14.96
CA PRO A 83 6.22 25.94 16.01
C PRO A 83 6.22 25.28 17.40
N CYS A 84 6.68 26.02 18.40
CA CYS A 84 6.65 25.58 19.80
C CYS A 84 5.19 25.55 20.32
N PRO A 85 4.72 24.44 20.92
CA PRO A 85 3.34 24.28 21.33
C PRO A 85 2.89 25.30 22.39
N VAL A 86 3.77 25.62 23.34
CA VAL A 86 3.52 26.60 24.41
C VAL A 86 3.45 28.03 23.84
N CYS A 87 4.31 28.36 22.88
CA CYS A 87 4.25 29.66 22.20
C CYS A 87 2.93 29.81 21.45
N THR A 88 2.51 28.79 20.70
CA THR A 88 1.24 28.81 19.97
C THR A 88 0.05 28.94 20.92
N SER A 89 0.00 28.17 22.00
CA SER A 89 -1.10 28.26 22.97
C SER A 89 -1.13 29.61 23.69
N SER A 90 0.04 30.18 24.00
CA SER A 90 0.13 31.51 24.61
C SER A 90 -0.33 32.63 23.67
N HIS A 91 -0.03 32.49 22.37
CA HIS A 91 -0.44 33.40 21.31
C HIS A 91 -1.96 33.34 21.09
N ASP A 92 -2.53 32.14 21.01
CA ASP A 92 -3.98 31.92 20.83
C ASP A 92 -4.80 32.46 22.01
N GLN A 93 -4.23 32.43 23.23
CA GLN A 93 -4.85 32.96 24.43
C GLN A 93 -4.65 34.48 24.62
N GLY A 94 -3.86 35.14 23.76
CA GLY A 94 -3.65 36.59 23.80
C GLY A 94 -2.93 37.08 25.06
N HIS A 95 -1.99 36.31 25.61
CA HIS A 95 -1.26 36.72 26.82
C HIS A 95 -0.38 37.96 26.55
N PRO A 96 -0.30 38.92 27.49
CA PRO A 96 0.41 40.20 27.29
C PRO A 96 1.93 40.06 27.08
N ASN A 97 2.50 38.91 27.47
CA ASN A 97 3.92 38.58 27.24
C ASN A 97 4.13 37.60 26.08
N ALA A 98 3.09 37.23 25.33
CA ALA A 98 3.24 36.39 24.15
C ALA A 98 3.99 37.16 23.07
N HIS A 99 5.01 36.53 22.48
CA HIS A 99 5.64 37.08 21.29
C HIS A 99 4.62 37.23 20.16
N HIS A 100 4.79 38.26 19.32
CA HIS A 100 3.89 38.56 18.20
C HIS A 100 3.78 37.39 17.19
N GLU A 101 4.78 36.50 17.16
CA GLU A 101 4.74 35.26 16.39
C GLU A 101 5.27 34.09 17.24
N PRO A 102 4.70 32.88 17.10
CA PRO A 102 5.16 31.70 17.80
C PRO A 102 6.57 31.32 17.33
N GLN A 103 7.48 31.10 18.29
CA GLN A 103 8.84 30.66 17.97
C GLN A 103 8.87 29.20 17.54
N ASN A 104 9.79 28.87 16.63
CA ASN A 104 10.03 27.49 16.23
C ASN A 104 10.80 26.70 17.28
N VAL A 105 10.69 25.38 17.20
CA VAL A 105 11.40 24.47 18.10
C VAL A 105 12.91 24.55 17.90
N GLN A 106 13.68 24.55 18.99
CA GLN A 106 15.14 24.58 19.00
C GLN A 106 15.71 23.63 20.06
N PHE A 107 15.04 23.53 21.21
CA PHE A 107 15.37 22.64 22.30
C PHE A 107 15.00 21.18 21.97
N GLU A 108 15.98 20.30 22.09
CA GLU A 108 15.83 18.85 21.93
C GLU A 108 15.54 18.21 23.28
N CYS A 109 14.43 17.48 23.36
CA CYS A 109 14.05 16.80 24.60
C CYS A 109 15.05 15.67 24.92
N PRO A 110 15.60 15.62 26.15
CA PRO A 110 16.59 14.61 26.53
C PRO A 110 16.03 13.18 26.55
N ASP A 111 14.71 13.01 26.73
CA ASP A 111 14.08 11.69 26.87
C ASP A 111 13.66 11.08 25.52
N CYS A 112 13.23 11.91 24.55
CA CYS A 112 12.82 11.42 23.23
C CYS A 112 13.80 11.74 22.11
N GLY A 113 14.71 12.70 22.29
CA GLY A 113 15.74 13.06 21.33
C GLY A 113 15.28 13.96 20.18
N TRP A 114 13.99 14.32 20.14
CA TRP A 114 13.39 15.19 19.13
C TRP A 114 13.43 16.67 19.54
N PRO A 115 13.54 17.61 18.58
CA PRO A 115 13.29 19.03 18.84
C PRO A 115 11.79 19.27 19.03
N THR A 116 11.38 19.73 20.22
CA THR A 116 9.95 19.85 20.58
C THR A 116 9.55 21.23 21.09
N HIS A 117 10.46 21.99 21.67
CA HIS A 117 10.18 23.30 22.26
C HIS A 117 11.22 24.33 21.81
N CYS A 118 10.94 25.63 21.94
CA CYS A 118 11.95 26.66 21.66
C CYS A 118 13.00 26.77 22.78
N SER A 119 12.61 26.53 24.04
CA SER A 119 13.48 26.61 25.23
C SER A 119 13.22 25.46 26.20
N GLU A 120 14.16 25.25 27.13
CA GLU A 120 14.01 24.28 28.23
C GLU A 120 12.88 24.68 29.19
N GLU A 121 12.65 25.99 29.36
CA GLU A 121 11.58 26.52 30.22
C GLU A 121 10.20 26.13 29.69
N HIS A 122 9.95 26.33 28.39
CA HIS A 122 8.68 25.94 27.76
C HIS A 122 8.50 24.41 27.76
N TRP A 123 9.59 23.64 27.63
CA TRP A 123 9.52 22.19 27.75
C TRP A 123 9.09 21.74 29.16
N LYS A 124 9.54 22.41 30.22
CA LYS A 124 9.13 22.12 31.61
C LYS A 124 7.70 22.56 31.91
N GLU A 125 7.21 23.58 31.21
CA GLU A 125 5.83 24.06 31.33
C GLU A 125 4.83 23.10 30.64
N ASP A 126 5.23 22.47 29.52
CA ASP A 126 4.37 21.57 28.76
C ASP A 126 4.14 20.21 29.46
N LYS A 127 3.00 20.09 30.13
CA LYS A 127 2.51 18.83 30.73
C LYS A 127 1.98 17.84 29.69
N GLU A 128 1.67 18.29 28.47
CA GLU A 128 1.17 17.39 27.42
C GLU A 128 2.28 16.60 26.77
N HIS A 129 3.52 17.10 26.81
CA HIS A 129 4.70 16.45 26.25
C HIS A 129 4.87 15.00 26.73
N GLU A 130 4.60 14.73 28.01
CA GLU A 130 4.71 13.40 28.60
C GLU A 130 3.82 12.36 27.89
N LYS A 131 2.66 12.77 27.36
CA LYS A 131 1.68 11.87 26.71
C LYS A 131 2.22 11.23 25.42
N TYR A 132 3.12 11.91 24.71
CA TYR A 132 3.62 11.48 23.39
C TYR A 132 5.15 11.33 23.34
N CYS A 133 5.87 11.69 24.41
CA CYS A 133 7.33 11.55 24.51
C CYS A 133 7.81 10.11 24.26
N THR A 134 7.10 9.10 24.81
CA THR A 134 7.44 7.68 24.60
C THR A 134 7.37 7.27 23.13
N ARG A 135 6.33 7.72 22.42
CA ARG A 135 6.14 7.43 20.99
C ARG A 135 7.20 8.11 20.13
N LEU A 136 7.62 9.32 20.50
CA LEU A 136 8.73 10.01 19.83
C LEU A 136 10.06 9.29 20.04
N ARG A 137 10.32 8.81 21.26
CA ARG A 137 11.49 8.00 21.58
C ARG A 137 11.51 6.70 20.76
N GLU A 138 10.39 5.99 20.72
CA GLU A 138 10.19 4.80 19.91
C GLU A 138 10.56 5.03 18.44
N ALA A 139 10.05 6.11 17.85
CA ALA A 139 10.34 6.45 16.46
C ALA A 139 11.80 6.88 16.24
N ASN A 140 12.42 7.52 17.24
CA ASN A 140 13.83 7.86 17.19
C ASN A 140 14.70 6.59 17.13
N GLU A 141 14.45 5.65 18.04
CA GLU A 141 15.17 4.37 18.09
C GLU A 141 14.96 3.55 16.81
N ASP A 142 13.74 3.50 16.27
CA ASP A 142 13.44 2.81 15.00
C ASP A 142 14.24 3.39 13.83
N GLU A 143 14.29 4.72 13.70
CA GLU A 143 15.04 5.36 12.61
C GLU A 143 16.55 5.13 12.71
N HIS A 144 17.11 5.08 13.93
CA HIS A 144 18.50 4.72 14.14
C HIS A 144 18.77 3.25 13.87
N ASP A 145 17.84 2.37 14.24
CA ASP A 145 17.95 0.93 14.01
C ASP A 145 17.90 0.59 12.51
N LEU A 146 16.99 1.21 11.76
CA LEU A 146 16.89 1.07 10.30
C LEU A 146 18.17 1.48 9.57
N ARG A 147 19.02 2.32 10.19
CA ARG A 147 20.28 2.82 9.63
C ARG A 147 21.52 2.21 10.30
N SER A 148 21.34 1.38 11.34
CA SER A 148 22.43 0.73 12.07
C SER A 148 23.27 -0.19 11.19
N GLY A 149 22.71 -0.67 10.07
CA GLY A 149 23.38 -1.62 9.19
C GLY A 149 23.43 -3.05 9.74
N ARG A 150 22.70 -3.33 10.83
CA ARG A 150 22.52 -4.71 11.32
C ARG A 150 21.78 -5.55 10.29
N ARG A 151 21.93 -6.87 10.38
CA ARG A 151 21.09 -7.80 9.64
C ARG A 151 19.67 -7.75 10.18
N MET A 152 18.72 -7.37 9.34
CA MET A 152 17.30 -7.31 9.68
C MET A 152 16.62 -8.61 9.32
N VAL A 153 16.53 -9.51 10.30
CA VAL A 153 15.82 -10.79 10.16
C VAL A 153 14.35 -10.58 9.85
N GLU A 154 13.78 -9.46 10.29
CA GLU A 154 12.39 -9.11 10.04
C GLU A 154 12.07 -8.81 8.57
N PHE A 155 13.08 -8.56 7.74
CA PHE A 155 12.94 -8.33 6.30
C PHE A 155 13.23 -9.58 5.46
N GLU A 156 13.55 -10.70 6.11
CA GLU A 156 13.68 -12.01 5.45
C GLU A 156 12.28 -12.61 5.28
N LEU A 157 11.68 -12.35 4.11
CA LEU A 157 10.31 -12.78 3.81
C LEU A 157 10.25 -14.27 3.43
N PRO A 158 9.22 -15.02 3.88
CA PRO A 158 9.08 -16.43 3.57
C PRO A 158 8.69 -16.66 2.10
N GLY A 159 9.10 -17.83 1.59
CA GLY A 159 8.70 -18.33 0.27
C GLY A 159 7.34 -19.06 0.28
N PRO A 160 7.00 -19.80 -0.78
CA PRO A 160 5.72 -20.53 -0.89
C PRO A 160 5.42 -21.45 0.29
N GLN A 161 4.14 -21.55 0.64
CA GLN A 161 3.65 -22.35 1.75
C GLN A 161 3.27 -23.77 1.29
N GLY A 162 3.32 -24.75 2.21
CA GLY A 162 2.80 -26.09 1.97
C GLY A 162 1.27 -26.09 1.83
N TYR A 163 0.74 -26.99 0.99
CA TYR A 163 -0.70 -27.07 0.70
C TYR A 163 -1.58 -27.31 1.94
N GLU A 164 -1.05 -27.97 2.98
CA GLU A 164 -1.81 -28.33 4.19
C GLU A 164 -1.80 -27.24 5.27
N GLU A 165 -0.98 -26.20 5.11
CA GLU A 165 -0.82 -25.16 6.13
C GLU A 165 -1.82 -24.03 5.90
N ALA A 166 -2.60 -23.69 6.92
CA ALA A 166 -3.62 -22.66 6.85
C ALA A 166 -3.12 -21.32 7.41
N ILE A 167 -3.42 -20.23 6.69
CA ILE A 167 -3.05 -18.87 7.08
C ILE A 167 -4.14 -18.26 7.97
N SER A 168 -3.75 -17.69 9.10
CA SER A 168 -4.64 -16.93 9.98
C SER A 168 -4.53 -15.43 9.72
N PHE A 169 -5.67 -14.76 9.56
CA PHE A 169 -5.73 -13.31 9.34
C PHE A 169 -6.23 -12.51 10.57
N ALA A 170 -6.18 -13.09 11.77
CA ALA A 170 -6.74 -12.46 12.96
C ALA A 170 -5.92 -11.23 13.45
N ASN A 171 -4.61 -11.38 13.53
CA ASN A 171 -3.66 -10.36 13.97
C ASN A 171 -2.28 -10.58 13.33
N TRP A 172 -1.35 -9.63 13.49
CA TRP A 172 0.02 -9.74 12.97
C TRP A 172 0.77 -10.96 13.51
N ASP A 173 0.67 -11.24 14.81
CA ASP A 173 1.43 -12.32 15.46
C ASP A 173 1.06 -13.71 14.93
N LEU A 174 -0.23 -14.01 14.82
CA LEU A 174 -0.71 -15.27 14.24
C LEU A 174 -0.44 -15.34 12.74
N PHE A 175 -0.51 -14.21 12.04
CA PHE A 175 -0.18 -14.17 10.62
C PHE A 175 1.30 -14.51 10.39
N TRP A 176 2.23 -13.88 11.11
CA TRP A 176 3.65 -14.17 11.00
C TRP A 176 3.96 -15.63 11.33
N TYR A 177 3.37 -16.15 12.41
CA TYR A 177 3.54 -17.54 12.81
C TYR A 177 3.01 -18.51 11.74
N THR A 178 1.75 -18.35 11.33
CA THR A 178 1.12 -19.26 10.35
C THR A 178 1.74 -19.17 8.98
N ARG A 179 2.32 -18.03 8.59
CA ARG A 179 2.98 -17.88 7.29
C ARG A 179 4.47 -18.23 7.31
N GLY A 180 5.03 -18.62 8.45
CA GLY A 180 6.43 -19.05 8.56
C GLY A 180 7.43 -17.90 8.45
N PHE A 181 7.06 -16.70 8.90
CA PHE A 181 8.04 -15.64 9.14
C PHE A 181 8.98 -16.02 10.30
N MET A 182 10.15 -15.39 10.35
CA MET A 182 11.00 -15.44 11.55
C MET A 182 10.22 -14.91 12.76
N SER A 183 10.52 -15.43 13.95
CA SER A 183 9.88 -14.97 15.18
C SER A 183 10.21 -13.50 15.44
N MET A 184 9.17 -12.68 15.63
CA MET A 184 9.30 -11.27 15.93
C MET A 184 9.30 -11.08 17.46
N ASP A 185 10.47 -11.25 18.08
CA ASP A 185 10.57 -11.27 19.54
C ASP A 185 10.50 -9.87 20.17
N THR A 186 10.84 -8.82 19.42
CA THR A 186 10.85 -7.43 19.90
C THR A 186 9.75 -6.60 19.25
N GLU A 187 9.19 -5.65 20.01
CA GLU A 187 8.21 -4.69 19.47
C GLU A 187 8.77 -3.84 18.33
N ARG A 188 10.08 -3.62 18.30
CA ARG A 188 10.77 -2.91 17.22
C ARG A 188 10.73 -3.71 15.91
N ALA A 189 11.08 -5.00 15.96
CA ALA A 189 11.01 -5.87 14.78
C ALA A 189 9.58 -5.94 14.23
N ARG A 190 8.57 -6.00 15.11
CA ARG A 190 7.15 -5.93 14.74
C ARG A 190 6.78 -4.64 14.01
N ARG A 191 7.23 -3.48 14.53
CA ARG A 191 7.01 -2.16 13.89
C ARG A 191 7.62 -2.09 12.50
N HIS A 192 8.85 -2.59 12.33
CA HIS A 192 9.53 -2.63 11.04
C HIS A 192 8.82 -3.55 10.03
N ALA A 193 8.52 -4.78 10.43
CA ALA A 193 7.86 -5.76 9.58
C ALA A 193 6.44 -5.32 9.17
N SER A 194 5.64 -4.84 10.14
CA SER A 194 4.27 -4.38 9.87
C SER A 194 4.24 -3.17 8.95
N LYS A 195 5.17 -2.21 9.08
CA LYS A 195 5.25 -1.05 8.16
C LYS A 195 5.55 -1.48 6.73
N LEU A 196 6.40 -2.49 6.54
CA LEU A 196 6.74 -3.02 5.21
C LEU A 196 5.56 -3.76 4.59
N LEU A 197 4.88 -4.58 5.38
CA LEU A 197 3.86 -5.53 4.90
C LEU A 197 2.42 -4.98 4.93
N THR A 198 2.17 -3.84 5.57
CA THR A 198 0.80 -3.34 5.78
C THR A 198 0.00 -3.23 4.49
N TYR A 199 0.59 -2.77 3.39
CA TYR A 199 -0.13 -2.61 2.12
C TYR A 199 -0.55 -3.95 1.49
N PRO A 200 0.37 -4.87 1.13
CA PRO A 200 -0.02 -6.14 0.52
C PRO A 200 -0.89 -6.99 1.46
N ILE A 201 -0.59 -7.02 2.77
CA ILE A 201 -1.33 -7.88 3.70
C ILE A 201 -2.71 -7.30 4.03
N THR A 202 -2.91 -5.99 4.01
CA THR A 202 -4.26 -5.41 4.10
C THR A 202 -5.13 -5.83 2.93
N ILE A 203 -4.59 -5.81 1.71
CA ILE A 203 -5.30 -6.28 0.50
C ILE A 203 -5.62 -7.77 0.61
N GLY A 204 -4.61 -8.58 0.95
CA GLY A 204 -4.76 -10.00 1.16
C GLY A 204 -5.82 -10.32 2.21
N GLY A 205 -5.70 -9.74 3.41
CA GLY A 205 -6.63 -9.92 4.51
C GLY A 205 -8.06 -9.46 4.21
N ALA A 206 -8.26 -8.47 3.35
CA ALA A 206 -9.60 -8.04 2.93
C ALA A 206 -10.24 -9.01 1.92
N LEU A 207 -9.46 -9.46 0.93
CA LEU A 207 -9.96 -10.30 -0.17
C LEU A 207 -10.02 -11.80 0.18
N HIS A 208 -9.17 -12.27 1.09
CA HIS A 208 -9.05 -13.69 1.42
C HIS A 208 -10.34 -14.28 2.01
N GLN A 209 -10.61 -15.56 1.73
CA GLN A 209 -11.81 -16.25 2.23
C GLN A 209 -11.90 -16.32 3.76
N PHE A 210 -10.75 -16.44 4.44
CA PHE A 210 -10.63 -16.43 5.92
C PHE A 210 -10.37 -15.03 6.50
N SER A 211 -10.82 -13.99 5.82
CA SER A 211 -10.73 -12.62 6.31
C SER A 211 -11.36 -12.45 7.70
N PRO A 212 -10.82 -11.60 8.58
CA PRO A 212 -11.48 -11.23 9.84
C PRO A 212 -12.79 -10.43 9.60
N LEU A 213 -13.01 -9.95 8.38
CA LEU A 213 -14.20 -9.22 7.96
C LEU A 213 -15.33 -10.20 7.66
N THR A 214 -16.18 -10.44 8.66
CA THR A 214 -17.29 -11.40 8.58
C THR A 214 -18.64 -10.73 8.78
N LEU A 215 -19.71 -11.42 8.34
CA LEU A 215 -21.10 -11.03 8.60
C LEU A 215 -21.42 -11.05 10.10
N ASN A 216 -20.83 -12.01 10.84
CA ASN A 216 -21.02 -12.16 12.29
C ASN A 216 -20.51 -10.94 13.07
N ASN A 217 -19.37 -10.38 12.64
CA ASN A 217 -18.79 -9.19 13.24
C ASN A 217 -19.43 -7.89 12.75
N GLN A 218 -20.47 -7.97 11.89
CA GLN A 218 -21.12 -6.81 11.23
C GLN A 218 -20.14 -5.90 10.46
N ARG A 219 -18.92 -6.39 10.19
CA ARG A 219 -17.90 -5.68 9.41
C ARG A 219 -18.14 -5.85 7.92
N LEU A 220 -18.54 -7.05 7.50
CA LEU A 220 -18.96 -7.32 6.12
C LEU A 220 -20.47 -7.14 6.02
N THR A 221 -20.96 -6.45 5.00
CA THR A 221 -22.40 -6.31 4.75
C THR A 221 -22.92 -7.45 3.86
N PRO A 222 -24.24 -7.68 3.75
CA PRO A 222 -24.80 -8.65 2.80
C PRO A 222 -24.48 -8.33 1.33
N GLU A 223 -24.43 -7.05 0.95
CA GLU A 223 -23.99 -6.65 -0.40
C GLU A 223 -22.49 -6.89 -0.60
N GLY A 224 -21.71 -6.61 0.44
CA GLY A 224 -20.29 -6.88 0.45
C GLY A 224 -19.99 -8.36 0.32
N SER A 225 -20.74 -9.23 1.01
CA SER A 225 -20.54 -10.68 0.91
C SER A 225 -20.82 -11.21 -0.50
N ARG A 226 -21.83 -10.69 -1.20
CA ARG A 226 -22.07 -10.99 -2.62
C ARG A 226 -20.91 -10.54 -3.51
N SER A 227 -20.43 -9.31 -3.31
CA SER A 227 -19.33 -8.72 -4.10
C SER A 227 -18.03 -9.51 -3.91
N LEU A 228 -17.69 -9.82 -2.66
CA LEU A 228 -16.48 -10.58 -2.35
C LEU A 228 -16.59 -12.06 -2.73
N ALA A 229 -17.78 -12.67 -2.71
CA ALA A 229 -17.96 -14.06 -3.09
C ALA A 229 -17.51 -14.32 -4.53
N ALA A 230 -17.82 -13.40 -5.45
CA ALA A 230 -17.40 -13.54 -6.85
C ALA A 230 -15.88 -13.44 -7.01
N ILE A 231 -15.25 -12.40 -6.44
CA ILE A 231 -13.79 -12.24 -6.49
C ILE A 231 -13.09 -13.42 -5.82
N ARG A 232 -13.59 -13.89 -4.67
CA ARG A 232 -13.06 -15.06 -3.96
C ARG A 232 -13.18 -16.35 -4.76
N SER A 233 -14.20 -16.50 -5.61
CA SER A 233 -14.33 -17.66 -6.48
C SER A 233 -13.26 -17.70 -7.59
N THR A 234 -12.76 -16.53 -7.99
CA THR A 234 -11.62 -16.40 -8.91
C THR A 234 -10.30 -16.63 -8.18
N LEU A 235 -10.12 -15.99 -7.01
CA LEU A 235 -8.91 -16.07 -6.20
C LEU A 235 -8.64 -17.47 -5.64
N HIS A 236 -9.68 -18.16 -5.18
CA HIS A 236 -9.56 -19.48 -4.55
C HIS A 236 -10.13 -20.58 -5.45
N VAL A 237 -9.58 -21.78 -5.29
CA VAL A 237 -10.20 -23.00 -5.84
C VAL A 237 -11.35 -23.44 -4.93
N PRO A 238 -12.31 -24.22 -5.44
CA PRO A 238 -13.34 -24.82 -4.60
C PRO A 238 -12.72 -25.59 -3.42
N LEU A 239 -13.35 -25.52 -2.26
CA LEU A 239 -12.85 -26.17 -1.04
C LEU A 239 -12.60 -27.67 -1.28
N GLY A 240 -11.37 -28.11 -1.00
CA GLY A 240 -10.93 -29.49 -1.20
C GLY A 240 -10.25 -29.78 -2.54
N ALA A 241 -10.23 -28.83 -3.48
CA ALA A 241 -9.41 -28.93 -4.69
C ALA A 241 -7.99 -28.41 -4.41
N PRO A 242 -6.96 -29.00 -5.05
CA PRO A 242 -5.60 -28.53 -4.88
C PRO A 242 -5.41 -27.17 -5.57
N GLU A 243 -4.67 -26.27 -4.92
CA GLU A 243 -4.31 -24.95 -5.46
C GLU A 243 -3.16 -25.06 -6.45
N THR A 244 -3.41 -25.71 -7.60
CA THR A 244 -2.42 -25.84 -8.68
C THR A 244 -2.67 -24.83 -9.80
N ALA A 245 -1.61 -24.55 -10.57
CA ALA A 245 -1.71 -23.69 -11.75
C ALA A 245 -2.69 -24.24 -12.80
N GLU A 246 -2.94 -25.56 -12.86
CA GLU A 246 -3.93 -26.13 -13.77
C GLU A 246 -5.36 -25.76 -13.38
N ALA A 247 -5.64 -25.60 -12.08
CA ALA A 247 -6.96 -25.23 -11.58
C ALA A 247 -7.41 -23.81 -12.00
N GLN A 248 -6.51 -23.06 -12.63
CA GLN A 248 -6.69 -21.68 -13.04
C GLN A 248 -6.78 -21.50 -14.54
N VAL A 249 -6.65 -22.59 -15.31
CA VAL A 249 -6.90 -22.57 -16.74
C VAL A 249 -8.34 -22.14 -16.99
N GLY A 250 -8.52 -20.99 -17.64
CA GLY A 250 -9.82 -20.42 -17.98
C GLY A 250 -10.42 -19.47 -16.94
N LYS A 251 -9.78 -19.29 -15.77
CA LYS A 251 -10.18 -18.23 -14.83
C LYS A 251 -9.61 -16.88 -15.27
N PRO A 252 -10.35 -15.76 -15.07
CA PRO A 252 -9.83 -14.44 -15.37
C PRO A 252 -8.71 -14.06 -14.39
N GLN A 253 -7.82 -13.17 -14.85
CA GLN A 253 -6.82 -12.56 -14.00
C GLN A 253 -7.49 -11.52 -13.07
N VAL A 254 -7.17 -11.56 -11.78
CA VAL A 254 -7.69 -10.57 -10.82
C VAL A 254 -6.82 -9.31 -10.90
N ARG A 255 -7.43 -8.15 -11.18
CA ARG A 255 -6.71 -6.87 -11.27
C ARG A 255 -6.99 -6.02 -10.04
N ILE A 256 -5.91 -5.51 -9.45
CA ILE A 256 -5.96 -4.70 -8.23
C ILE A 256 -5.43 -3.33 -8.59
N PHE A 257 -6.31 -2.33 -8.56
CA PHE A 257 -5.99 -0.95 -8.89
C PHE A 257 -5.74 -0.16 -7.61
N ILE A 258 -4.48 0.19 -7.36
CA ILE A 258 -4.07 1.03 -6.25
C ILE A 258 -4.00 2.47 -6.76
N LEU A 259 -5.01 3.26 -6.40
CA LEU A 259 -5.17 4.64 -6.85
C LEU A 259 -4.57 5.62 -5.84
N GLY A 260 -3.97 6.69 -6.35
CA GLY A 260 -3.23 7.64 -5.53
C GLY A 260 -1.94 7.06 -4.95
N ALA A 261 -1.37 6.03 -5.58
CA ALA A 261 -0.20 5.33 -5.07
C ALA A 261 1.01 6.25 -4.88
N ARG A 262 1.61 6.22 -3.69
CA ARG A 262 2.81 6.93 -3.26
C ARG A 262 3.83 5.91 -2.75
N ALA A 263 3.87 5.71 -1.43
CA ALA A 263 4.78 4.79 -0.73
C ALA A 263 4.57 3.33 -1.17
N GLU A 264 3.37 2.98 -1.62
CA GLU A 264 3.04 1.65 -2.13
C GLU A 264 3.86 1.30 -3.38
N SER A 265 4.08 2.30 -4.24
CA SER A 265 4.82 2.16 -5.50
C SER A 265 6.33 2.10 -5.32
N SER A 266 6.85 2.61 -4.20
CA SER A 266 8.28 2.60 -3.90
C SER A 266 8.73 1.30 -3.23
N LEU A 267 7.79 0.49 -2.74
CA LEU A 267 8.11 -0.81 -2.16
C LEU A 267 8.76 -1.74 -3.18
N PRO A 268 9.79 -2.51 -2.78
CA PRO A 268 10.36 -3.54 -3.63
C PRO A 268 9.31 -4.58 -4.05
N VAL A 269 9.39 -5.03 -5.31
CA VAL A 269 8.40 -5.95 -5.88
C VAL A 269 8.34 -7.30 -5.13
N HIS A 270 9.44 -7.76 -4.52
CA HIS A 270 9.44 -8.98 -3.70
C HIS A 270 8.60 -8.85 -2.41
N VAL A 271 8.30 -7.64 -1.96
CA VAL A 271 7.34 -7.42 -0.85
C VAL A 271 5.92 -7.65 -1.34
N TRP A 272 5.61 -7.18 -2.55
CA TRP A 272 4.33 -7.42 -3.23
C TRP A 272 4.11 -8.89 -3.62
N GLU A 273 5.19 -9.66 -3.81
CA GLU A 273 5.13 -11.12 -4.00
C GLU A 273 4.40 -11.81 -2.85
N GLN A 274 4.50 -11.29 -1.61
CA GLN A 274 3.79 -11.85 -0.46
C GLN A 274 2.28 -11.90 -0.67
N LEU A 275 1.69 -10.93 -1.40
CA LEU A 275 0.26 -10.96 -1.73
C LEU A 275 -0.08 -12.16 -2.62
N CYS A 276 0.76 -12.50 -3.61
CA CYS A 276 0.52 -13.64 -4.49
C CYS A 276 0.70 -14.96 -3.75
N LEU A 277 1.62 -14.99 -2.77
CA LEU A 277 1.82 -16.16 -1.92
C LEU A 277 0.64 -16.44 -0.98
N LEU A 278 -0.31 -15.50 -0.81
CA LEU A 278 -1.60 -15.75 -0.14
C LEU A 278 -2.64 -16.39 -1.07
N PHE A 279 -2.42 -16.34 -2.39
CA PHE A 279 -3.32 -16.84 -3.43
C PHE A 279 -2.52 -17.64 -4.47
N PRO A 280 -1.93 -18.79 -4.11
CA PRO A 280 -0.94 -19.48 -4.95
C PRO A 280 -1.50 -19.97 -6.29
N ALA A 281 -2.82 -20.14 -6.39
CA ALA A 281 -3.48 -20.46 -7.65
C ALA A 281 -3.69 -19.21 -8.53
N ALA A 282 -4.02 -18.05 -7.95
CA ALA A 282 -4.53 -16.92 -8.69
C ALA A 282 -3.45 -16.16 -9.49
N GLN A 283 -3.83 -15.65 -10.66
CA GLN A 283 -3.02 -14.66 -11.39
C GLN A 283 -3.47 -13.25 -10.98
N LEU A 284 -2.51 -12.45 -10.50
CA LEU A 284 -2.74 -11.10 -10.01
C LEU A 284 -2.05 -10.07 -10.91
N HIS A 285 -2.76 -9.00 -11.24
CA HIS A 285 -2.20 -7.80 -11.87
C HIS A 285 -2.38 -6.60 -10.96
N ILE A 286 -1.30 -6.06 -10.42
CA ILE A 286 -1.33 -4.86 -9.59
C ILE A 286 -1.04 -3.63 -10.46
N PHE A 287 -1.92 -2.65 -10.42
CA PHE A 287 -1.76 -1.35 -11.05
C PHE A 287 -1.53 -0.27 -9.99
N PHE A 288 -0.36 0.35 -9.99
CA PHE A 288 -0.12 1.59 -9.24
C PHE A 288 -0.43 2.78 -10.14
N ILE A 289 -1.41 3.58 -9.77
CA ILE A 289 -1.83 4.76 -10.54
C ILE A 289 -1.79 5.98 -9.63
N GLY A 290 -1.04 7.00 -10.03
CA GLY A 290 -1.01 8.27 -9.31
C GLY A 290 0.11 9.20 -9.80
N PRO A 291 0.02 10.50 -9.52
CA PRO A 291 1.01 11.48 -9.96
C PRO A 291 2.40 11.26 -9.33
N GLN A 292 2.45 10.59 -8.19
CA GLN A 292 3.66 10.33 -7.40
C GLN A 292 4.14 8.88 -7.51
N VAL A 293 3.73 8.13 -8.54
CA VAL A 293 4.21 6.74 -8.72
C VAL A 293 5.72 6.72 -9.03
N SER A 294 6.44 5.83 -8.36
CA SER A 294 7.88 5.62 -8.55
C SER A 294 8.14 4.93 -9.90
N LEU A 295 8.97 5.53 -10.76
CA LEU A 295 9.33 4.94 -12.06
C LEU A 295 10.72 4.28 -11.97
N PRO A 296 10.96 3.19 -12.72
CA PRO A 296 12.26 2.55 -12.75
C PRO A 296 13.31 3.47 -13.37
N LYS A 297 14.53 3.39 -12.85
CA LYS A 297 15.69 4.06 -13.45
C LYS A 297 15.83 3.65 -14.93
N PRO A 298 16.14 4.59 -15.85
CA PRO A 298 16.36 4.26 -17.25
C PRO A 298 17.59 3.37 -17.41
N GLU A 299 17.64 2.55 -18.48
CA GLU A 299 18.77 1.66 -18.76
C GLU A 299 20.09 2.40 -19.00
N ASN A 300 20.03 3.64 -19.52
CA ASN A 300 21.19 4.49 -19.75
C ASN A 300 20.99 5.87 -19.07
N PRO A 301 21.69 6.16 -17.96
CA PRO A 301 21.59 7.46 -17.29
C PRO A 301 22.10 8.64 -18.13
N ALA A 302 22.91 8.39 -19.18
CA ALA A 302 23.43 9.42 -20.08
C ALA A 302 22.39 10.02 -21.06
N ALA A 303 21.25 9.35 -21.28
CA ALA A 303 20.24 9.78 -22.25
C ALA A 303 19.24 10.82 -21.69
N GLN A 304 19.30 11.15 -20.40
CA GLN A 304 18.32 12.02 -19.72
C GLN A 304 18.61 13.53 -19.77
N LYS A 305 19.67 14.00 -20.45
CA LYS A 305 19.89 15.45 -20.61
C LYS A 305 18.88 16.14 -21.54
N HIS A 306 17.99 15.40 -22.21
CA HIS A 306 17.00 15.95 -23.13
C HIS A 306 15.56 15.59 -22.71
N PHE A 307 15.13 15.95 -21.52
CA PHE A 307 13.70 16.09 -21.22
C PHE A 307 13.52 17.06 -20.04
N GLN A 308 13.66 18.35 -20.32
CA GLN A 308 13.01 19.40 -19.53
C GLN A 308 11.74 19.82 -20.28
N PRO A 309 10.57 19.91 -19.62
CA PRO A 309 9.40 20.53 -20.23
C PRO A 309 9.68 22.03 -20.41
N SER A 310 9.74 22.48 -21.66
CA SER A 310 9.92 23.88 -22.02
C SER A 310 8.66 24.69 -21.70
N ALA A 311 8.81 25.70 -20.84
CA ALA A 311 7.87 26.82 -20.74
C ALA A 311 7.84 27.61 -22.08
N PRO A 312 6.73 28.30 -22.42
CA PRO A 312 6.59 28.96 -23.71
C PRO A 312 7.53 30.16 -23.84
N ALA A 313 8.12 30.27 -25.03
CA ALA A 313 9.10 31.27 -25.43
C ALA A 313 8.50 32.68 -25.59
N SER A 314 9.30 33.69 -25.25
CA SER A 314 9.19 35.04 -25.79
C SER A 314 10.50 35.42 -26.49
N ASP A 315 10.35 36.05 -27.64
CA ASP A 315 11.38 36.42 -28.62
C ASP A 315 12.39 37.47 -28.12
N ALA A 316 13.68 37.27 -28.45
CA ALA A 316 14.58 38.30 -29.00
C ALA A 316 15.96 37.69 -29.38
N ALA A 317 16.47 38.06 -30.55
CA ALA A 317 17.64 37.51 -31.25
C ALA A 317 18.96 38.32 -30.99
N PRO A 318 20.05 38.17 -31.78
CA PRO A 318 21.06 37.09 -31.67
C PRO A 318 22.52 37.63 -31.68
N GLN A 319 23.47 37.06 -30.92
CA GLN A 319 24.91 37.35 -31.18
C GLN A 319 25.86 36.15 -30.93
N THR A 320 26.43 35.69 -32.05
CA THR A 320 27.81 35.23 -32.35
C THR A 320 28.48 34.09 -31.57
N ALA A 321 28.98 33.14 -32.37
CA ALA A 321 29.73 31.95 -32.02
C ALA A 321 31.26 32.18 -31.99
N GLU A 322 31.96 31.44 -31.13
CA GLU A 322 33.36 31.02 -31.31
C GLU A 322 33.63 29.70 -30.50
N PRO A 323 34.46 28.75 -31.01
CA PRO A 323 34.63 27.40 -30.45
C PRO A 323 35.81 27.27 -29.44
N PRO A 324 35.91 26.17 -28.65
CA PRO A 324 36.75 26.11 -27.45
C PRO A 324 38.16 25.55 -27.70
N PRO A 325 39.15 25.76 -26.80
CA PRO A 325 40.35 24.94 -26.77
C PRO A 325 40.19 23.76 -25.80
N SER A 326 40.60 22.60 -26.31
CA SER A 326 40.57 21.28 -25.69
C SER A 326 41.63 21.15 -24.59
N ALA A 327 41.27 20.56 -23.45
CA ALA A 327 42.23 20.01 -22.50
C ALA A 327 41.72 18.65 -21.99
N ASN A 328 42.56 17.64 -22.16
CA ASN A 328 42.32 16.23 -21.93
C ASN A 328 41.96 15.93 -20.47
N LEU A 329 40.81 15.27 -20.25
CA LEU A 329 40.47 14.64 -18.97
C LEU A 329 40.70 13.13 -19.09
N GLU A 330 41.72 12.65 -18.37
CA GLU A 330 41.94 11.24 -18.12
C GLU A 330 40.74 10.63 -17.40
N VAL A 331 40.20 9.56 -17.99
CA VAL A 331 39.06 8.81 -17.50
C VAL A 331 39.53 7.93 -16.33
N THR A 332 39.25 8.35 -15.10
CA THR A 332 39.25 7.44 -13.94
C THR A 332 37.84 6.87 -13.77
N VAL A 333 37.71 5.58 -14.01
CA VAL A 333 36.49 4.80 -13.77
C VAL A 333 36.26 4.71 -12.26
N PRO A 334 35.12 5.17 -11.69
CA PRO A 334 34.87 4.96 -10.28
C PRO A 334 34.41 3.52 -10.02
N ALA A 335 35.11 2.88 -9.09
CA ALA A 335 34.81 1.56 -8.57
C ALA A 335 33.41 1.51 -7.94
N LYS A 336 32.74 0.34 -8.06
CA LYS A 336 31.43 0.06 -7.46
C LYS A 336 31.47 0.29 -5.94
N ILE A 337 30.81 1.37 -5.51
CA ILE A 337 30.53 1.66 -4.10
C ILE A 337 29.48 0.67 -3.62
N SER A 338 29.63 0.14 -2.40
CA SER A 338 28.62 -0.72 -1.77
C SER A 338 27.35 0.11 -1.48
N PRO A 339 26.13 -0.46 -1.58
CA PRO A 339 24.88 0.27 -1.35
C PRO A 339 24.81 1.00 0.00
N ILE A 340 25.56 0.50 0.99
CA ILE A 340 25.66 1.04 2.36
C ILE A 340 26.34 2.41 2.38
N ALA A 341 27.41 2.61 1.60
CA ALA A 341 28.13 3.89 1.55
C ALA A 341 27.35 4.97 0.76
N GLU A 342 26.44 4.55 -0.12
CA GLU A 342 25.55 5.44 -0.88
C GLU A 342 24.41 5.99 0.00
N LEU A 343 23.85 5.17 0.90
CA LEU A 343 22.85 5.58 1.91
C LEU A 343 23.42 6.55 2.95
N GLN A 344 24.71 6.42 3.27
CA GLN A 344 25.39 7.25 4.28
C GLN A 344 25.71 8.67 3.82
N ASN A 345 25.93 8.88 2.51
CA ASN A 345 26.34 10.16 1.94
C ASN A 345 25.19 11.04 1.45
N ARG A 346 23.94 10.58 1.57
CA ARG A 346 22.79 11.39 1.19
C ARG A 346 22.49 12.43 2.28
N SER A 347 23.06 13.62 2.14
CA SER A 347 22.90 14.73 3.09
C SER A 347 21.57 15.47 2.95
N GLU A 348 20.83 15.24 1.87
CA GLU A 348 19.60 15.94 1.57
C GLU A 348 18.40 15.19 2.14
N TYR A 349 17.86 15.71 3.24
CA TYR A 349 16.57 15.30 3.79
C TYR A 349 15.48 16.19 3.20
N LEU A 350 14.48 15.58 2.57
CA LEU A 350 13.29 16.29 2.13
C LEU A 350 12.22 16.14 3.22
N PRO A 351 11.72 17.25 3.77
CA PRO A 351 10.71 17.21 4.82
C PRO A 351 9.49 16.39 4.41
N ASN A 352 9.00 15.58 5.34
CA ASN A 352 7.71 14.89 5.27
C ASN A 352 6.59 15.91 5.50
N VAL A 353 6.45 16.82 4.54
CA VAL A 353 5.36 17.78 4.44
C VAL A 353 4.20 17.11 3.70
N PHE A 354 2.98 17.57 3.95
CA PHE A 354 1.72 17.04 3.39
C PHE A 354 1.78 16.73 1.86
N LYS A 355 2.63 17.45 1.12
CA LYS A 355 3.09 17.09 -0.23
C LYS A 355 4.44 16.38 -0.17
N PRO A 356 4.48 15.03 -0.17
CA PRO A 356 5.74 14.35 -0.30
C PRO A 356 6.33 14.63 -1.70
N PRO A 357 7.65 14.82 -1.79
CA PRO A 357 8.33 14.94 -3.08
C PRO A 357 8.13 13.68 -3.91
N ALA A 358 8.31 13.78 -5.22
CA ALA A 358 8.27 12.61 -6.10
C ALA A 358 9.23 11.53 -5.57
N PRO A 359 8.77 10.29 -5.39
CA PRO A 359 9.60 9.26 -4.79
C PRO A 359 10.79 8.91 -5.68
N VAL A 360 11.83 8.40 -5.01
CA VAL A 360 13.08 8.00 -5.64
C VAL A 360 12.80 6.94 -6.71
N ALA A 361 13.48 7.05 -7.85
CA ALA A 361 13.38 6.07 -8.92
C ALA A 361 13.76 4.67 -8.41
N ILE A 362 12.90 3.69 -8.65
CA ILE A 362 13.13 2.28 -8.25
C ILE A 362 14.17 1.63 -9.15
N ASP A 363 14.80 0.57 -8.66
CA ASP A 363 15.72 -0.22 -9.47
C ASP A 363 14.95 -1.02 -10.53
N ARG A 364 15.46 -0.98 -11.76
CA ARG A 364 14.85 -1.66 -12.90
C ARG A 364 15.03 -3.18 -12.77
N GLN A 365 13.94 -3.92 -12.93
CA GLN A 365 13.98 -5.39 -12.94
C GLN A 365 14.32 -5.91 -14.34
N LYS A 366 14.81 -7.15 -14.39
CA LYS A 366 15.31 -7.79 -15.63
C LYS A 366 14.29 -7.79 -16.78
N TYR A 367 13.00 -7.96 -16.47
CA TYR A 367 11.93 -8.06 -17.46
C TYR A 367 11.01 -6.83 -17.46
N THR A 368 11.42 -5.73 -16.83
CA THR A 368 10.66 -4.47 -16.85
C THR A 368 10.59 -3.93 -18.27
N ARG A 369 9.37 -3.71 -18.76
CA ARG A 369 9.08 -3.13 -20.06
C ARG A 369 8.55 -1.72 -19.89
N ASN A 370 8.85 -0.86 -20.86
CA ASN A 370 8.22 0.44 -20.97
C ASN A 370 6.80 0.26 -21.53
N SER A 371 5.81 0.88 -20.89
CA SER A 371 4.39 0.77 -21.26
C SER A 371 3.78 2.09 -21.73
N ILE A 372 4.61 3.11 -21.99
CA ILE A 372 4.16 4.45 -22.41
C ILE A 372 3.29 4.40 -23.66
N SER A 373 3.67 3.59 -24.66
CA SER A 373 2.91 3.46 -25.90
C SER A 373 1.52 2.85 -25.70
N ARG A 374 1.30 2.12 -24.60
CA ARG A 374 0.03 1.48 -24.29
C ARG A 374 -0.94 2.42 -23.58
N TYR A 375 -0.43 3.24 -22.67
CA TYR A 375 -1.25 4.07 -21.77
C TYR A 375 -1.15 5.58 -22.03
N GLY A 376 -0.31 6.01 -22.98
CA GLY A 376 -0.10 7.43 -23.27
C GLY A 376 0.61 8.23 -22.16
N ALA A 377 0.98 7.58 -21.05
CA ALA A 377 1.57 8.21 -19.86
C ALA A 377 2.86 7.50 -19.42
N PRO A 378 3.75 8.19 -18.67
CA PRO A 378 4.96 7.59 -18.11
C PRO A 378 4.64 6.33 -17.30
N SER A 379 4.97 5.16 -17.84
CA SER A 379 4.55 3.88 -17.27
C SER A 379 5.50 2.74 -17.57
N TYR A 380 5.46 1.73 -16.72
CA TYR A 380 6.22 0.50 -16.86
C TYR A 380 5.38 -0.71 -16.47
N THR A 381 5.70 -1.87 -17.05
CA THR A 381 5.11 -3.15 -16.67
C THR A 381 6.22 -4.16 -16.41
N THR A 382 6.15 -4.82 -15.26
CA THR A 382 7.09 -5.87 -14.86
C THR A 382 6.30 -7.14 -14.56
N PRO A 383 6.37 -8.17 -15.43
CA PRO A 383 6.00 -9.52 -15.04
C PRO A 383 7.09 -10.04 -14.10
N TYR A 384 6.75 -10.23 -12.83
CA TYR A 384 7.73 -10.58 -11.80
C TYR A 384 7.79 -12.09 -11.58
N THR A 385 6.65 -12.70 -11.22
CA THR A 385 6.46 -14.16 -11.24
C THR A 385 5.45 -14.54 -12.32
N LYS A 386 5.08 -15.83 -12.42
CA LYS A 386 4.03 -16.25 -13.34
C LYS A 386 2.66 -15.76 -12.89
N GLU A 387 2.51 -15.61 -11.58
CA GLU A 387 1.30 -15.22 -10.87
C GLU A 387 1.22 -13.70 -10.72
N LEU A 388 2.36 -12.99 -10.59
CA LEU A 388 2.39 -11.54 -10.33
C LEU A 388 2.86 -10.73 -11.55
N THR A 389 1.98 -9.84 -12.01
CA THR A 389 2.36 -8.72 -12.88
C THR A 389 2.12 -7.39 -12.18
N VAL A 390 3.12 -6.50 -12.23
CA VAL A 390 3.02 -5.15 -11.66
C VAL A 390 3.10 -4.12 -12.78
N THR A 391 2.25 -3.11 -12.76
CA THR A 391 2.30 -1.96 -13.65
C THR A 391 2.22 -0.67 -12.86
N GLY A 392 3.14 0.26 -13.12
CA GLY A 392 3.10 1.61 -12.54
C GLY A 392 2.82 2.64 -13.60
N LEU A 393 1.87 3.54 -13.34
CA LEU A 393 1.48 4.66 -14.18
C LEU A 393 1.60 5.95 -13.39
N ARG A 394 2.48 6.85 -13.83
CA ARG A 394 2.63 8.18 -13.24
C ARG A 394 1.70 9.18 -13.92
N THR A 395 0.44 9.17 -13.53
CA THR A 395 -0.62 10.05 -14.06
C THR A 395 -1.84 10.00 -13.13
N ASN A 396 -2.78 10.94 -13.30
CA ASN A 396 -4.07 10.86 -12.60
C ASN A 396 -4.94 9.77 -13.24
N TYR A 397 -5.80 9.13 -12.45
CA TYR A 397 -6.64 8.03 -12.93
C TYR A 397 -7.62 8.48 -14.03
N ILE A 398 -8.13 9.70 -13.94
CA ILE A 398 -9.07 10.25 -14.92
C ILE A 398 -8.50 10.20 -16.36
N ASP A 399 -7.21 10.48 -16.51
CA ASP A 399 -6.54 10.52 -17.82
C ASP A 399 -6.43 9.15 -18.48
N VAL A 400 -6.39 8.08 -17.66
CA VAL A 400 -6.22 6.69 -18.12
C VAL A 400 -7.47 5.84 -17.97
N HIS A 401 -8.55 6.37 -17.41
CA HIS A 401 -9.78 5.61 -17.17
C HIS A 401 -10.33 4.97 -18.46
N HIS A 402 -10.25 5.69 -19.58
CA HIS A 402 -10.69 5.21 -20.90
C HIS A 402 -9.98 3.93 -21.37
N HIS A 403 -8.77 3.65 -20.88
CA HIS A 403 -8.07 2.39 -21.19
C HIS A 403 -8.65 1.19 -20.44
N PHE A 404 -9.40 1.43 -19.36
CA PHE A 404 -9.91 0.39 -18.48
C PHE A 404 -11.42 0.28 -18.50
N SER A 405 -12.16 1.38 -18.75
CA SER A 405 -13.62 1.50 -18.61
C SER A 405 -14.40 0.35 -19.22
N GLU A 406 -14.08 -0.06 -20.45
CA GLU A 406 -14.77 -1.15 -21.15
C GLU A 406 -14.42 -2.55 -20.62
N THR A 407 -13.29 -2.68 -19.93
CA THR A 407 -12.78 -3.95 -19.44
C THR A 407 -13.03 -4.19 -17.95
N LEU A 408 -13.47 -3.17 -17.21
CA LEU A 408 -13.69 -3.28 -15.77
C LEU A 408 -14.78 -4.32 -15.48
N ASP A 409 -14.46 -5.26 -14.59
CA ASP A 409 -15.29 -6.38 -14.21
C ASP A 409 -15.44 -6.42 -12.67
N PRO A 410 -16.65 -6.19 -12.12
CA PRO A 410 -16.89 -6.20 -10.68
C PRO A 410 -16.63 -7.57 -10.02
N TYR A 411 -16.46 -8.64 -10.79
CA TYR A 411 -16.19 -9.99 -10.30
C TYR A 411 -14.70 -10.34 -10.23
N SER A 412 -13.82 -9.58 -10.88
CA SER A 412 -12.38 -9.85 -10.91
C SER A 412 -11.52 -8.63 -10.60
N ASP A 413 -12.09 -7.42 -10.55
CA ASP A 413 -11.36 -6.20 -10.25
C ASP A 413 -11.69 -5.62 -8.88
N ALA A 414 -10.70 -5.01 -8.24
CA ALA A 414 -10.88 -4.26 -7.00
C ALA A 414 -10.03 -2.98 -7.00
N PHE A 415 -10.58 -1.91 -6.44
CA PHE A 415 -9.88 -0.64 -6.24
C PHE A 415 -9.45 -0.50 -4.78
N PHE A 416 -8.23 -0.01 -4.55
CA PHE A 416 -7.68 0.26 -3.23
C PHE A 416 -7.14 1.69 -3.16
N PHE A 417 -7.53 2.40 -2.11
CA PHE A 417 -7.03 3.71 -1.76
C PHE A 417 -6.34 3.64 -0.39
N PHE A 418 -5.08 4.06 -0.36
CA PHE A 418 -4.32 4.13 0.89
C PHE A 418 -4.26 5.56 1.38
N SER A 419 -5.10 5.88 2.38
CA SER A 419 -5.22 7.25 2.96
C SER A 419 -5.39 8.33 1.86
N PRO A 420 -6.45 8.26 1.04
CA PRO A 420 -6.62 9.14 -0.12
C PRO A 420 -6.91 10.59 0.26
N GLY A 421 -7.36 10.81 1.50
CA GLY A 421 -7.66 12.14 2.03
C GLY A 421 -8.94 12.76 1.48
N PHE A 422 -9.98 11.96 1.23
CA PHE A 422 -11.25 12.43 0.66
C PHE A 422 -11.85 13.62 1.41
N GLY A 423 -11.80 13.58 2.75
CA GLY A 423 -12.32 14.61 3.63
C GLY A 423 -11.33 15.74 3.93
N PHE A 424 -10.13 15.76 3.34
CA PHE A 424 -9.23 16.90 3.49
C PHE A 424 -9.65 18.06 2.58
N PRO A 425 -9.33 19.31 2.97
CA PRO A 425 -9.44 20.44 2.05
C PRO A 425 -8.45 20.26 0.89
N SER A 426 -8.93 20.56 -0.30
CA SER A 426 -8.15 20.70 -1.52
C SER A 426 -7.30 21.95 -1.42
N GLU A 427 -6.08 21.88 -1.92
CA GLU A 427 -5.17 23.04 -1.94
C GLU A 427 -5.35 23.87 -3.21
N HIS A 428 -5.98 23.30 -4.23
CA HIS A 428 -6.08 23.87 -5.57
C HIS A 428 -7.51 24.22 -5.96
N SER A 429 -8.50 23.70 -5.24
CA SER A 429 -9.92 23.89 -5.52
C SER A 429 -10.62 24.61 -4.38
N PHE A 430 -11.28 25.72 -4.69
CA PHE A 430 -12.04 26.54 -3.75
C PHE A 430 -13.52 26.59 -4.17
N ALA A 431 -14.40 26.85 -3.22
CA ALA A 431 -15.82 27.03 -3.48
C ALA A 431 -16.06 28.33 -4.27
N GLU A 432 -17.32 28.60 -4.64
CA GLU A 432 -17.70 29.78 -5.42
C GLU A 432 -17.33 31.12 -4.75
N ASP A 433 -17.14 31.10 -3.43
CA ASP A 433 -16.68 32.23 -2.62
C ASP A 433 -15.17 32.53 -2.78
N GLY A 434 -14.40 31.61 -3.38
CA GLY A 434 -12.96 31.71 -3.56
C GLY A 434 -12.14 31.67 -2.28
N GLN A 435 -12.76 31.45 -1.11
CA GLN A 435 -12.11 31.48 0.19
C GLN A 435 -12.17 30.13 0.90
N THR A 436 -13.27 29.40 0.74
CA THR A 436 -13.45 28.10 1.40
C THR A 436 -12.87 27.01 0.49
N PRO A 437 -11.85 26.26 0.93
CA PRO A 437 -11.33 25.14 0.13
C PRO A 437 -12.38 24.04 0.03
N LEU A 438 -12.58 23.50 -1.18
CA LEU A 438 -13.44 22.33 -1.39
C LEU A 438 -12.79 21.10 -0.78
N LEU A 439 -13.57 20.09 -0.39
CA LEU A 439 -13.00 18.80 -0.01
C LEU A 439 -12.38 18.11 -1.23
N GLN A 440 -11.32 17.33 -1.06
CA GLN A 440 -10.64 16.65 -2.17
C GLN A 440 -11.60 15.71 -2.93
N ILE A 441 -12.58 15.12 -2.23
CA ILE A 441 -13.64 14.33 -2.85
C ILE A 441 -14.56 15.12 -3.78
N ALA A 442 -14.74 16.41 -3.54
CA ALA A 442 -15.58 17.30 -4.35
C ALA A 442 -14.76 18.11 -5.35
N SER A 443 -13.43 18.09 -5.24
CA SER A 443 -12.54 18.84 -6.13
C SER A 443 -12.62 18.28 -7.57
N PRO A 444 -12.80 19.16 -8.58
CA PRO A 444 -12.82 18.76 -10.00
C PRO A 444 -11.45 18.31 -10.51
N THR A 445 -10.36 18.67 -9.82
CA THR A 445 -8.99 18.32 -10.21
C THR A 445 -8.45 17.06 -9.52
N GLU A 446 -9.15 16.60 -8.48
CA GLU A 446 -8.71 15.47 -7.64
C GLU A 446 -9.67 14.29 -7.77
N TRP A 447 -10.47 14.00 -6.74
CA TRP A 447 -11.28 12.77 -6.67
C TRP A 447 -12.70 12.94 -7.19
N GLY A 448 -13.19 14.19 -7.31
CA GLY A 448 -14.55 14.52 -7.77
C GLY A 448 -14.96 13.84 -9.08
N PRO A 449 -14.16 13.90 -10.16
CA PRO A 449 -14.50 13.21 -11.40
C PRO A 449 -14.21 11.70 -11.36
N VAL A 450 -13.35 11.23 -10.44
CA VAL A 450 -12.89 9.84 -10.40
C VAL A 450 -13.91 8.94 -9.71
N LEU A 451 -14.40 9.32 -8.52
CA LEU A 451 -15.27 8.47 -7.71
C LEU A 451 -16.59 8.07 -8.41
N PRO A 452 -17.32 8.98 -9.10
CA PRO A 452 -18.50 8.61 -9.86
C PRO A 452 -18.23 7.54 -10.91
N LEU A 453 -17.12 7.65 -11.65
CA LEU A 453 -16.69 6.64 -12.65
C LEU A 453 -16.39 5.28 -12.00
N LEU A 454 -15.78 5.28 -10.80
CA LEU A 454 -15.55 4.05 -10.06
C LEU A 454 -16.84 3.43 -9.54
N LEU A 455 -17.80 4.23 -9.07
CA LEU A 455 -19.12 3.74 -8.64
C LEU A 455 -19.93 3.21 -9.83
N GLU A 456 -19.74 3.76 -11.03
CA GLU A 456 -20.34 3.22 -12.25
C GLU A 456 -19.84 1.79 -12.54
N SER A 457 -18.54 1.53 -12.35
CA SER A 457 -17.92 0.22 -12.59
C SER A 457 -18.45 -0.93 -11.71
N LYS A 458 -19.14 -0.62 -10.59
CA LYS A 458 -19.61 -1.58 -9.57
C LYS A 458 -18.53 -2.43 -8.91
N CYS A 459 -17.26 -2.20 -9.22
CA CYS A 459 -16.15 -2.85 -8.56
C CYS A 459 -16.09 -2.41 -7.09
N PRO A 460 -15.70 -3.30 -6.16
CA PRO A 460 -15.50 -2.91 -4.77
C PRO A 460 -14.32 -1.94 -4.66
N ILE A 461 -14.54 -0.86 -3.91
CA ILE A 461 -13.59 0.21 -3.63
C ILE A 461 -13.24 0.16 -2.14
N PHE A 462 -12.03 -0.27 -1.84
CA PHE A 462 -11.49 -0.32 -0.49
C PHE A 462 -10.71 0.95 -0.19
N VAL A 463 -10.89 1.47 1.02
CA VAL A 463 -10.23 2.69 1.47
C VAL A 463 -9.70 2.47 2.86
N THR A 464 -8.49 2.94 3.10
CA THR A 464 -7.86 2.92 4.42
C THR A 464 -7.62 4.34 4.91
N GLY A 465 -7.57 4.50 6.23
CA GLY A 465 -7.23 5.76 6.89
C GLY A 465 -6.16 5.54 7.95
N PHE A 466 -5.52 6.63 8.39
CA PHE A 466 -4.40 6.57 9.33
C PHE A 466 -4.78 6.88 10.77
N SER A 467 -6.02 7.33 11.02
CA SER A 467 -6.57 7.55 12.35
C SER A 467 -8.10 7.38 12.38
N PRO A 468 -8.73 7.19 13.55
CA PRO A 468 -10.19 7.16 13.67
C PRO A 468 -10.85 8.43 13.13
N THR A 469 -10.31 9.60 13.50
CA THR A 469 -10.83 10.91 13.09
C THR A 469 -10.71 11.13 11.59
N ASP A 470 -9.64 10.62 10.97
CA ASP A 470 -9.43 10.64 9.53
C ASP A 470 -10.49 9.79 8.80
N VAL A 471 -10.69 8.54 9.24
CA VAL A 471 -11.71 7.64 8.69
C VAL A 471 -13.11 8.26 8.80
N GLU A 472 -13.45 8.85 9.96
CA GLU A 472 -14.74 9.51 10.15
C GLU A 472 -14.94 10.71 9.22
N ARG A 473 -13.89 11.50 9.00
CA ARG A 473 -13.92 12.66 8.09
C ARG A 473 -14.13 12.22 6.65
N ASP A 474 -13.37 11.21 6.19
CA ASP A 474 -13.51 10.65 4.85
C ASP A 474 -14.92 10.06 4.63
N VAL A 475 -15.44 9.31 5.60
CA VAL A 475 -16.79 8.73 5.53
C VAL A 475 -17.88 9.81 5.49
N ARG A 476 -17.74 10.89 6.28
CA ARG A 476 -18.68 12.02 6.24
C ARG A 476 -18.68 12.68 4.87
N SER A 477 -17.50 12.88 4.28
CA SER A 477 -17.33 13.53 2.98
C SER A 477 -18.09 12.81 1.85
N LEU A 478 -18.22 11.48 1.90
CA LEU A 478 -19.01 10.70 0.92
C LEU A 478 -20.50 11.08 0.89
N SER A 479 -21.04 11.50 2.03
CA SER A 479 -22.47 11.85 2.15
C SER A 479 -22.77 13.25 1.65
N GLU A 480 -21.75 14.09 1.56
CA GLU A 480 -21.85 15.50 1.12
C GLU A 480 -21.38 15.68 -0.33
N ALA A 481 -20.53 14.77 -0.82
CA ALA A 481 -19.93 14.86 -2.15
C ALA A 481 -20.97 14.75 -3.29
N PRO A 482 -20.90 15.66 -4.29
CA PRO A 482 -21.78 15.60 -5.46
C PRO A 482 -21.56 14.32 -6.24
N ASP A 483 -22.63 13.76 -6.81
CA ASP A 483 -22.63 12.52 -7.60
C ASP A 483 -22.13 11.24 -6.90
N VAL A 484 -21.75 11.34 -5.62
CA VAL A 484 -21.34 10.21 -4.77
C VAL A 484 -22.41 9.94 -3.72
N ALA A 485 -22.94 11.00 -3.10
CA ALA A 485 -23.96 10.92 -2.06
C ALA A 485 -25.17 10.11 -2.55
N GLY A 486 -25.50 9.03 -1.84
CA GLY A 486 -26.63 8.18 -2.18
C GLY A 486 -26.43 7.26 -3.40
N GLN A 487 -25.26 7.24 -4.03
CA GLN A 487 -24.97 6.37 -5.18
C GLN A 487 -24.18 5.11 -4.83
N PHE A 488 -23.78 4.95 -3.57
CA PHE A 488 -23.02 3.80 -3.09
C PHE A 488 -23.76 2.94 -2.06
N GLU A 489 -23.29 1.72 -1.92
CA GLU A 489 -23.60 0.73 -0.90
C GLU A 489 -22.33 0.40 -0.12
N TRP A 490 -22.47 0.10 1.17
CA TRP A 490 -21.38 -0.39 1.99
C TRP A 490 -21.03 -1.82 1.62
N VAL A 491 -19.76 -2.09 1.35
CA VAL A 491 -19.20 -3.44 1.25
C VAL A 491 -18.64 -3.85 2.61
N ILE A 492 -17.83 -2.98 3.21
CA ILE A 492 -17.26 -3.16 4.55
C ILE A 492 -17.52 -1.90 5.36
N THR A 493 -18.00 -2.06 6.59
CA THR A 493 -18.23 -0.95 7.51
C THR A 493 -16.92 -0.39 8.07
N PRO A 494 -16.84 0.93 8.29
CA PRO A 494 -15.66 1.57 8.88
C PRO A 494 -15.26 0.97 10.22
N GLY A 495 -13.97 0.71 10.38
CA GLY A 495 -13.41 0.20 11.62
C GLY A 495 -11.93 -0.12 11.50
N PRO A 496 -11.32 -0.63 12.59
CA PRO A 496 -9.90 -0.92 12.63
C PRO A 496 -9.52 -2.01 11.62
N ASN A 497 -8.30 -1.90 11.10
CA ASN A 497 -7.65 -2.87 10.25
C ASN A 497 -6.70 -3.74 11.09
N SER A 498 -6.85 -5.07 11.02
CA SER A 498 -5.95 -6.01 11.72
C SER A 498 -4.50 -5.92 11.24
N PHE A 499 -4.26 -5.39 10.03
CA PHE A 499 -2.95 -5.29 9.39
C PHE A 499 -2.47 -3.83 9.20
N GLY A 500 -2.90 -2.92 10.07
CA GLY A 500 -2.34 -1.58 10.14
C GLY A 500 -0.86 -1.60 10.57
N SER A 501 -0.09 -0.59 10.17
CA SER A 501 1.31 -0.43 10.59
C SER A 501 1.38 -0.16 12.09
N GLU A 502 2.24 -0.88 12.81
CA GLU A 502 2.49 -0.60 14.23
C GLU A 502 3.47 0.57 14.42
N LYS A 503 4.31 0.85 13.41
CA LYS A 503 5.31 1.94 13.42
C LYS A 503 4.64 3.32 13.40
N TRP A 504 5.13 4.21 14.25
CA TRP A 504 4.75 5.63 14.25
C TRP A 504 5.44 6.41 13.13
N GLU A 505 4.65 7.17 12.39
CA GLU A 505 5.14 8.19 11.47
C GLU A 505 4.81 9.57 12.01
N ILE A 506 5.81 10.43 12.06
CA ILE A 506 5.73 11.76 12.65
C ILE A 506 5.82 12.79 11.55
N ALA A 507 4.92 13.77 11.61
CA ALA A 507 4.97 14.93 10.75
C ALA A 507 6.12 15.85 11.13
N ASP A 508 6.87 16.34 10.15
CA ASP A 508 8.02 17.19 10.45
C ASP A 508 7.63 18.63 10.80
N PHE A 509 6.41 19.05 10.43
CA PHE A 509 5.87 20.38 10.76
C PHE A 509 5.26 20.45 12.17
N ASP A 510 4.93 19.32 12.78
CA ASP A 510 4.44 19.26 14.17
C ASP A 510 4.70 17.86 14.75
N PRO A 511 5.68 17.69 15.65
CA PRO A 511 5.98 16.41 16.28
C PRO A 511 4.83 15.80 17.09
N ARG A 512 3.79 16.58 17.42
CA ARG A 512 2.58 16.08 18.11
C ARG A 512 1.66 15.31 17.16
N VAL A 513 1.76 15.57 15.85
CA VAL A 513 0.97 14.89 14.82
C VAL A 513 1.69 13.59 14.44
N MET A 514 1.21 12.51 15.05
CA MET A 514 1.73 11.16 14.85
C MET A 514 0.64 10.27 14.27
N ILE A 515 0.99 9.49 13.25
CA ILE A 515 0.06 8.63 12.54
C ILE A 515 0.56 7.20 12.48
N LYS A 516 -0.38 6.25 12.36
CA LYS A 516 -0.09 4.86 12.00
C LYS A 516 -0.71 4.59 10.64
N ALA A 517 0.12 4.27 9.66
CA ALA A 517 -0.36 3.98 8.31
C ALA A 517 -1.37 2.83 8.33
N ASN A 518 -2.47 2.97 7.58
CA ASN A 518 -3.52 1.96 7.40
C ASN A 518 -4.20 1.48 8.71
N TRP A 519 -4.37 2.36 9.69
CA TRP A 519 -5.07 2.05 10.94
C TRP A 519 -6.50 1.52 10.72
N GLY A 520 -7.26 2.15 9.81
CA GLY A 520 -8.65 1.80 9.54
C GLY A 520 -8.87 1.27 8.12
N ILE A 521 -9.93 0.50 7.92
CA ILE A 521 -10.36 0.01 6.60
C ILE A 521 -11.89 0.06 6.49
N TRP A 522 -12.37 0.47 5.33
CA TRP A 522 -13.76 0.42 4.90
C TRP A 522 -13.84 0.18 3.40
N ALA A 523 -15.02 -0.19 2.90
CA ALA A 523 -15.20 -0.36 1.48
C ALA A 523 -16.62 -0.03 1.03
N ILE A 524 -16.74 0.50 -0.18
CA ILE A 524 -17.99 0.84 -0.84
C ILE A 524 -18.05 0.24 -2.24
N ARG A 525 -19.25 0.16 -2.79
CA ARG A 525 -19.50 -0.17 -4.21
C ARG A 525 -20.60 0.73 -4.73
N GLY A 526 -20.68 0.94 -6.04
CA GLY A 526 -21.84 1.62 -6.61
C GLY A 526 -23.11 0.78 -6.49
N ARG A 527 -24.25 1.43 -6.26
CA ARG A 527 -25.55 0.73 -6.20
C ARG A 527 -25.91 0.10 -7.54
N SER A 528 -26.45 -1.10 -7.50
CA SER A 528 -27.16 -1.66 -8.64
C SER A 528 -28.54 -1.02 -8.71
N LYS A 529 -28.90 -0.42 -9.85
CA LYS A 529 -30.30 -0.07 -10.12
C LYS A 529 -31.01 -1.35 -10.52
N ASP A 530 -31.25 -2.23 -9.57
CA ASP A 530 -32.13 -3.36 -9.83
C ASP A 530 -33.50 -2.79 -10.16
N ILE A 531 -33.95 -2.98 -11.40
CA ILE A 531 -35.35 -2.77 -11.77
C ILE A 531 -36.10 -3.86 -11.00
N GLN A 532 -36.47 -3.57 -9.76
CA GLN A 532 -37.54 -4.33 -9.14
C GLN A 532 -38.79 -4.00 -9.96
N GLU A 533 -39.09 -4.86 -10.94
CA GLU A 533 -40.45 -4.93 -11.46
C GLU A 533 -41.33 -5.07 -10.21
N ARG A 534 -42.08 -4.02 -9.90
CA ARG A 534 -43.06 -4.06 -8.83
C ARG A 534 -43.98 -5.23 -9.16
N SER A 535 -43.78 -6.34 -8.47
CA SER A 535 -44.74 -7.43 -8.42
C SER A 535 -46.08 -6.79 -8.07
N MET A 536 -47.07 -6.90 -8.97
CA MET A 536 -48.43 -6.39 -8.76
C MET A 536 -49.09 -6.92 -7.46
N LEU A 537 -48.47 -7.89 -6.80
CA LEU A 537 -49.00 -8.54 -5.59
C LEU A 537 -48.78 -7.72 -4.31
N ASP A 538 -47.83 -6.78 -4.27
CA ASP A 538 -47.66 -5.90 -3.09
C ASP A 538 -48.74 -4.81 -2.98
N GLY A 539 -49.52 -4.58 -4.05
CA GLY A 539 -50.65 -3.65 -4.04
C GLY A 539 -51.93 -4.21 -3.39
N LEU A 540 -52.02 -5.53 -3.18
CA LEU A 540 -53.24 -6.19 -2.69
C LEU A 540 -53.31 -6.31 -1.17
N TYR A 541 -52.22 -6.11 -0.44
CA TYR A 541 -52.19 -6.21 1.03
C TYR A 541 -52.38 -4.88 1.76
N CYS A 542 -52.45 -3.74 1.06
CA CYS A 542 -52.67 -2.42 1.68
C CYS A 542 -54.11 -1.90 1.63
N TYR A 543 -55.09 -2.69 1.15
CA TYR A 543 -56.49 -2.24 0.99
C TYR A 543 -57.49 -2.97 1.90
N THR A 544 -57.13 -3.27 3.15
CA THR A 544 -58.11 -3.65 4.18
C THR A 544 -57.75 -3.01 5.52
N GLY A 545 -58.02 -1.71 5.64
CA GLY A 545 -57.79 -1.00 6.90
C GLY A 545 -58.30 0.42 6.92
N SER A 546 -59.51 0.60 7.48
CA SER A 546 -60.03 1.84 8.06
C SER A 546 -60.50 2.95 7.12
N VAL A 547 -61.79 2.92 6.78
CA VAL A 547 -62.59 4.14 6.54
C VAL A 547 -63.51 4.32 7.74
N ARG A 548 -63.14 5.23 8.65
CA ARG A 548 -64.07 5.84 9.60
C ARG A 548 -64.05 7.35 9.35
N CYS A 549 -65.09 7.83 8.66
CA CYS A 549 -65.38 9.24 8.48
C CYS A 549 -65.49 9.95 9.83
N GLN A 550 -64.77 11.05 10.00
CA GLN A 550 -65.09 12.10 10.96
C GLN A 550 -65.73 13.26 10.21
N THR A 551 -67.03 13.46 10.44
CA THR A 551 -67.77 14.68 10.10
C THR A 551 -67.59 15.68 11.23
N GLN A 552 -67.16 16.89 10.89
CA GLN A 552 -67.21 18.07 11.75
C GLN A 552 -68.66 18.47 12.04
N HIS A 553 -68.98 18.71 13.31
CA HIS A 553 -69.93 19.73 13.70
C HIS A 553 -69.61 20.25 15.11
N ARG A 554 -69.50 21.59 15.18
CA ARG A 554 -69.29 22.51 16.31
C ARG A 554 -67.87 22.70 16.82
#